data_AF-A0A967JR07-F1
#
_entry.id   AF-A0A967JR07-F1
#
_cell.length_a   1.000
_cell.length_b   1.000
_cell.length_c   1.000
_cell.angle_alpha   90.00
_cell.angle_beta   90.00
_cell.angle_gamma   90.00
#
_symmetry.space_group_name_H-M   'P 1'
#
loop_
_entity.id
_entity.type
_entity.pdbx_description
1 polymer ?
#
loop_
_entity_poly.entity_id
_entity_poly.type
_entity_poly.pdbx_seq_one_letter_code
_entity_poly.pdbx_strand_id
1 'polypeptide(L)' 'AYRKYDIEAWMPGRGEGGEYGEVTSASNCTDYQARRLGIRYRPEGSKQKRFVHLLNGTGIAVGRAMIALLENHQNA' A
#
# COMPACT_ATOMS: atom_id res chain seq x y z
N ALA A 1 4.24 -3.44 9.84
CA ALA A 1 2.84 -2.96 9.79
C ALA A 1 2.00 -3.85 10.70
N TYR A 2 0.94 -3.32 11.31
CA TYR A 2 0.00 -4.11 12.13
C TYR A 2 -0.91 -4.97 11.25
N ARG A 3 -1.37 -4.43 10.12
CA ARG A 3 -2.12 -5.16 9.09
C ARG A 3 -1.76 -4.61 7.71
N LYS A 4 -1.70 -5.47 6.71
CA LYS A 4 -1.31 -5.15 5.34
C LYS A 4 -2.20 -5.88 4.34
N TYR A 5 -2.55 -5.20 3.26
CA TYR A 5 -3.25 -5.75 2.11
C TYR A 5 -2.46 -5.39 0.87
N ASP A 6 -2.19 -6.41 0.05
CA ASP A 6 -1.48 -6.27 -1.20
C ASP A 6 -2.49 -6.48 -2.34
N ILE A 7 -2.40 -5.66 -3.39
CA ILE A 7 -3.14 -5.86 -4.64
C ILE A 7 -2.13 -6.35 -5.66
N GLU A 8 -2.46 -7.46 -6.29
CA GLU A 8 -1.64 -8.08 -7.31
C GLU A 8 -2.35 -8.03 -8.66
N ALA A 9 -1.61 -7.69 -9.71
CA ALA A 9 -2.09 -7.69 -11.08
C ALA A 9 -1.54 -8.91 -11.81
N TRP A 10 -2.36 -9.51 -12.68
CA TRP A 10 -1.92 -10.60 -13.54
C TRP A 10 -0.91 -10.08 -14.58
N MET A 11 0.22 -10.77 -14.73
CA MET A 11 1.30 -10.42 -15.66
C MET A 11 1.66 -11.66 -16.50
N PRO A 12 1.15 -11.78 -17.74
CA PRO A 12 1.41 -12.91 -18.63
C PRO A 12 2.90 -13.21 -18.87
N GLY A 13 3.76 -12.19 -18.92
CA GLY A 13 5.20 -12.33 -19.12
C GLY A 13 5.98 -12.71 -17.85
N ARG A 14 5.30 -12.79 -16.70
CA ARG A 14 5.88 -13.17 -15.42
C ARG A 14 5.80 -14.69 -15.24
N GLY A 15 6.95 -15.34 -15.07
CA GLY A 15 7.02 -16.80 -14.93
C GLY A 15 6.81 -17.54 -16.27
N GLU A 16 6.68 -18.87 -16.24
CA GLU A 16 6.56 -19.68 -17.46
C GLU A 16 5.13 -19.70 -18.05
N GLY A 17 4.13 -19.23 -17.31
CA GLY A 17 2.72 -19.24 -17.73
C GLY A 17 1.89 -18.04 -17.27
N GLY A 18 2.55 -16.96 -16.87
CA GLY A 18 1.92 -15.81 -16.23
C GLY A 18 1.72 -15.99 -14.73
N GLU A 19 1.86 -14.91 -13.98
CA GLU A 19 1.70 -14.90 -12.53
C GLU A 19 1.14 -13.56 -12.02
N TYR A 20 0.56 -13.57 -10.82
CA TYR A 20 0.21 -12.35 -10.12
C TYR A 20 1.45 -11.66 -9.55
N GLY A 21 1.56 -10.35 -9.77
CA GLY A 21 2.63 -9.51 -9.24
C GLY A 21 2.07 -8.32 -8.47
N GLU A 22 2.63 -8.05 -7.28
CA GLU A 22 2.22 -6.93 -6.44
C GLU A 22 2.35 -5.57 -7.16
N VAL A 23 1.26 -4.81 -7.23
CA VAL A 23 1.23 -3.44 -7.77
C VAL A 23 0.93 -2.39 -6.71
N THR A 24 0.33 -2.81 -5.59
CA THR A 24 0.02 -1.96 -4.44
C THR A 24 0.25 -2.72 -3.16
N SER A 25 0.79 -2.03 -2.16
CA SER A 25 0.74 -2.47 -0.77
C SER A 25 0.15 -1.36 0.10
N ALA A 26 -0.88 -1.69 0.89
CA ALA A 26 -1.56 -0.79 1.81
C ALA A 26 -1.46 -1.30 3.24
N SER A 27 -0.96 -0.47 4.14
CA SER A 27 -0.60 -0.85 5.51
C SER A 27 -1.21 0.07 6.56
N ASN A 28 -1.71 -0.53 7.64
CA ASN A 28 -1.99 0.14 8.90
C ASN A 28 -0.78 -0.02 9.83
N CYS A 29 -0.16 1.09 10.21
CA CYS A 29 1.00 1.15 11.10
C CYS A 29 0.64 1.48 12.55
N THR A 30 -0.67 1.61 12.87
CA THR A 30 -1.17 2.11 14.16
C THR A 30 -0.35 3.32 14.61
N ASP A 31 0.03 3.40 15.88
CA ASP A 31 0.82 4.51 16.41
C ASP A 31 2.35 4.32 16.28
N TYR A 32 2.83 3.23 15.68
CA TYR A 32 4.27 2.89 15.65
C TYR A 32 5.13 4.02 15.07
N GLN A 33 4.76 4.52 13.89
CA GLN A 33 5.44 5.64 13.24
C GLN A 33 5.19 6.95 13.98
N ALA A 34 3.97 7.16 14.47
CA ALA A 34 3.57 8.39 15.17
C ALA A 34 4.35 8.59 16.49
N ARG A 35 4.67 7.51 17.21
CA ARG A 35 5.49 7.54 18.42
C ARG A 35 6.90 8.04 18.14
N ARG A 36 7.52 7.57 17.04
CA ARG A 36 8.87 8.00 16.62
C ARG A 36 8.89 9.44 16.12
N LEU A 37 7.84 9.87 15.41
CA LEU A 37 7.72 11.21 14.85
C LEU A 37 7.10 12.24 15.82
N GLY A 38 6.63 11.80 16.99
CA GLY A 38 5.96 12.67 17.97
C GLY A 38 4.58 13.20 17.56
N ILE A 39 3.95 12.61 16.54
CA ILE A 39 2.70 13.10 15.94
C ILE A 39 1.51 12.75 16.84
N ARG A 40 0.82 13.77 17.33
CA ARG A 40 -0.24 13.63 18.33
C ARG A 40 -1.45 14.49 17.96
N TYR A 41 -2.64 14.03 18.32
CA TYR A 41 -3.88 14.79 18.25
C TYR A 41 -4.49 14.94 19.66
N ARG A 42 -5.40 15.90 19.82
CA ARG A 42 -6.18 16.07 21.04
C ARG A 42 -7.64 15.69 20.73
N PRO A 43 -8.15 14.58 21.28
CA PRO A 43 -9.57 14.26 21.17
C PRO A 43 -10.42 15.38 21.77
N GLU A 44 -11.60 15.62 21.19
CA GLU A 44 -12.55 16.58 21.71
C GLU A 44 -12.92 16.26 23.17
N GLY A 45 -13.03 17.29 24.02
CA GLY A 45 -13.29 17.15 25.45
C GLY A 45 -12.12 16.57 26.27
N SER A 46 -11.00 16.19 25.66
CA SER A 46 -9.86 15.61 26.38
C SER A 46 -8.74 16.63 26.65
N LYS A 47 -8.23 16.64 27.89
CA LYS A 47 -6.99 17.36 28.22
C LYS A 47 -5.73 16.63 27.74
N GLN A 48 -5.82 15.32 27.50
CA GLN A 48 -4.68 14.48 27.13
C GLN A 48 -4.51 14.39 25.60
N LYS A 49 -3.26 14.43 25.13
CA LYS A 49 -2.92 14.17 23.73
C LYS A 49 -2.74 12.68 23.50
N ARG A 50 -3.23 12.16 22.37
CA ARG A 50 -3.07 10.77 21.93
C ARG A 50 -2.23 10.71 20.65
N PHE A 51 -1.48 9.62 20.44
CA PHE A 51 -0.79 9.41 19.17
C PHE A 51 -1.80 9.09 18.07
N VAL A 52 -1.56 9.62 16.87
CA VAL A 52 -2.38 9.28 15.69
C VAL A 52 -2.06 7.88 15.20
N HIS A 53 -3.01 7.25 14.51
CA HIS A 53 -2.71 6.07 13.71
C HIS A 53 -2.33 6.49 12.30
N LEU A 54 -1.27 5.87 11.77
CA LEU A 54 -0.78 6.17 10.42
C LEU A 54 -1.07 5.01 9.47
N LEU A 55 -1.52 5.36 8.28
CA LEU A 55 -1.70 4.46 7.15
C LEU A 55 -0.82 4.92 5.99
N ASN A 56 -0.41 3.97 5.16
CA ASN A 56 0.23 4.24 3.89
C ASN A 56 -0.28 3.25 2.85
N GLY A 57 -0.22 3.64 1.59
CA GLY A 57 -0.65 2.82 0.48
C GLY A 57 0.04 3.26 -0.79
N THR A 58 0.57 2.30 -1.55
CA THR A 58 1.06 2.56 -2.89
C THR A 58 -0.15 2.74 -3.81
N GLY A 59 -0.44 3.97 -4.25
CA GLY A 59 -1.62 4.26 -5.08
C GLY A 59 -1.64 3.45 -6.37
N ILE A 60 -0.47 3.31 -7.00
CA ILE A 60 -0.03 2.13 -7.74
C ILE A 60 1.47 2.26 -8.05
N ALA A 61 2.21 1.15 -8.09
CA ALA A 61 3.58 1.14 -8.60
C ALA A 61 3.54 1.30 -10.13
N VAL A 62 3.59 2.56 -10.61
CA VAL A 62 3.35 2.92 -12.02
C VAL A 62 4.13 2.04 -13.02
N GLY A 63 5.41 1.77 -12.76
CA GLY A 63 6.20 0.88 -13.63
C GLY A 63 5.63 -0.53 -13.75
N ARG A 64 5.17 -1.12 -12.64
CA ARG A 64 4.53 -2.45 -12.64
C ARG A 64 3.13 -2.42 -13.26
N ALA A 65 2.40 -1.33 -13.05
CA ALA A 65 1.10 -1.11 -13.70
C ALA A 65 1.22 -1.07 -15.22
N MET A 66 2.25 -0.38 -15.73
CA MET A 66 2.52 -0.30 -17.16
C MET A 66 2.86 -1.68 -17.76
N ILE A 67 3.64 -2.50 -17.07
CA ILE A 67 3.92 -3.89 -17.49
C ILE A 67 2.61 -4.67 -17.60
N ALA A 68 1.80 -4.69 -16.53
CA ALA A 68 0.53 -5.39 -16.54
C ALA A 68 -0.39 -4.90 -17.67
N LEU A 69 -0.45 -3.59 -17.92
CA LEU A 69 -1.28 -3.03 -18.98
C LEU A 69 -0.79 -3.46 -20.37
N LEU A 70 0.52 -3.35 -20.64
CA LEU A 70 1.09 -3.70 -21.95
C LEU A 70 0.95 -5.19 -22.24
N GLU A 71 1.21 -6.07 -21.26
CA GLU A 71 1.15 -7.52 -21.47
C GLU A 71 -0.28 -8.03 -21.66
N ASN A 72 -1.26 -7.47 -20.94
CA ASN A 72 -2.65 -7.91 -21.02
C ASN A 72 -3.42 -7.29 -22.19
N HIS A 73 -2.96 -6.15 -22.72
CA HIS A 73 -3.62 -5.44 -23.83
C HIS A 73 -2.78 -5.42 -25.12
N GLN A 74 -1.76 -6.26 -25.23
CA GLN A 74 -1.06 -6.45 -26.50
C GLN A 74 -2.03 -6.98 -27.57
N ASN A 75 -1.97 -6.39 -28.76
CA ASN A 75 -2.64 -6.92 -29.95
C ASN A 75 -1.62 -7.66 -30.81
N ALA A 76 -2.10 -8.60 -31.62
CA ALA A 76 -1.29 -9.31 -32.61
C ALA A 76 -0.81 -8.39 -33.73
#